data_AF-A0A1F8UWZ5-F1
#
_entry.id   AF-A0A1F8UWZ5-F1
#
_cell.length_a   1.000
_cell.length_b   1.000
_cell.length_c   1.000
_cell.angle_alpha   90.00
_cell.angle_beta   90.00
_cell.angle_gamma   90.00
#
_symmetry.space_group_name_H-M   'P 1'
#
loop_
_entity.id
_entity.type
_entity.pdbx_description
1 polymer ?
#
loop_
_entity_poly.entity_id
_entity_poly.type
_entity_poly.pdbx_seq_one_letter_code
_entity_poly.pdbx_strand_id
1 'polypeptide(L)'
;MKKLSLFLTLVMILTTCLFAFASCNEKADESQATSSEVSEAVSEAVSEAVSEAVSEEVSVPDIFLYDIDRTKTKTVKTVGKTYEVDATTPIAEAWPDVEGKDLTDGIYGAADGADAAYAGISGVSTAFIVVDLGEAIEGLADFEVTALNGNWGVYAPPKVTVYVSEDGDIFYEAGSVETDIAYPEAGSEEWTTHTISVQLEKGVKARFVKFAIDLSGWLFISELEASTYE
;
A
#
# COMPACT_ATOMS: atom_id res chain seq x y z
N MET A 1 33.92 41.83 -30.43
CA MET A 1 32.95 41.57 -31.52
C MET A 1 31.93 40.57 -30.98
N LYS A 2 30.84 41.04 -30.34
CA LYS A 2 29.42 40.90 -30.78
C LYS A 2 29.14 39.46 -31.26
N LYS A 3 28.29 38.67 -30.58
CA LYS A 3 26.83 38.89 -30.48
C LYS A 3 26.22 38.35 -29.18
N LEU A 4 25.31 39.17 -28.66
CA LEU A 4 24.37 39.00 -27.55
C LEU A 4 22.97 38.80 -28.17
N SER A 5 22.17 37.86 -27.68
CA SER A 5 20.71 37.75 -27.93
C SER A 5 20.16 36.90 -26.78
N LEU A 6 19.53 37.40 -25.71
CA LEU A 6 18.28 38.17 -25.57
C LEU A 6 17.10 37.50 -26.29
N PHE A 7 16.26 36.79 -25.52
CA PHE A 7 14.85 36.56 -25.81
C PHE A 7 14.08 36.64 -24.48
N LEU A 8 13.20 37.65 -24.41
CA LEU A 8 12.30 38.01 -23.32
C LEU A 8 10.94 38.28 -23.98
N THR A 9 9.90 37.53 -23.62
CA THR A 9 8.46 37.85 -23.76
C THR A 9 7.69 36.79 -22.96
N LEU A 10 7.15 37.05 -21.77
CA LEU A 10 5.95 37.85 -21.42
C LEU A 10 4.63 37.21 -21.91
N VAL A 11 3.97 36.43 -21.05
CA VAL A 11 2.49 36.33 -20.98
C VAL A 11 2.09 36.07 -19.52
N MET A 12 1.62 37.10 -18.82
CA MET A 12 0.95 37.01 -17.52
C MET A 12 -0.15 38.07 -17.48
N ILE A 13 -1.41 37.69 -17.72
CA ILE A 13 -2.63 38.50 -17.60
C ILE A 13 -3.75 37.50 -17.21
N LEU A 14 -4.16 37.42 -15.94
CA LEU A 14 -5.15 38.25 -15.24
C LEU A 14 -6.60 37.84 -15.60
N THR A 15 -7.32 37.23 -14.65
CA THR A 15 -8.65 37.73 -14.20
C THR A 15 -9.16 36.95 -12.99
N THR A 16 -9.07 37.57 -11.82
CA THR A 16 -9.88 37.29 -10.63
C THR A 16 -11.17 38.10 -10.72
N CYS A 17 -12.33 37.47 -10.57
CA CYS A 17 -13.62 38.15 -10.44
C CYS A 17 -14.15 37.96 -9.01
N LEU A 18 -13.92 38.98 -8.17
CA LEU A 18 -14.69 39.25 -6.96
C LEU A 18 -15.53 40.49 -7.26
N PHE A 19 -16.85 40.34 -7.34
CA PHE A 19 -17.77 41.47 -7.32
C PHE A 19 -18.61 41.39 -6.06
N ALA A 20 -18.33 42.31 -5.14
CA ALA A 20 -19.26 42.77 -4.12
C ALA A 20 -19.86 44.10 -4.62
N PHE A 21 -21.18 44.23 -4.57
CA PHE A 21 -21.84 45.53 -4.63
C PHE A 21 -22.78 45.69 -3.43
N ALA A 22 -22.61 46.80 -2.74
CA ALA A 22 -23.47 47.27 -1.66
C ALA A 22 -24.35 48.44 -2.15
N SER A 23 -25.64 48.33 -1.84
CA SER A 23 -26.54 49.35 -1.27
C SER A 23 -27.07 50.56 -2.08
N CYS A 24 -28.42 50.60 -2.15
CA CYS A 24 -29.40 51.72 -2.05
C CYS A 24 -29.40 52.84 -3.13
N ASN A 25 -30.53 53.40 -3.61
CA ASN A 25 -31.87 53.59 -3.05
C ASN A 25 -32.92 54.06 -4.11
N GLU A 26 -34.21 53.78 -3.84
CA GLU A 26 -35.50 54.50 -4.16
C GLU A 26 -35.84 55.00 -5.60
N LYS A 27 -37.06 54.95 -6.17
CA LYS A 27 -38.48 54.80 -5.73
C LYS A 27 -39.35 54.27 -6.90
N ALA A 28 -40.22 53.29 -6.65
CA ALA A 28 -41.70 53.31 -6.65
C ALA A 28 -42.47 53.52 -7.99
N ASP A 29 -43.14 52.48 -8.47
CA ASP A 29 -44.56 52.49 -8.89
C ASP A 29 -45.16 51.05 -8.97
N GLU A 30 -46.48 50.95 -9.03
CA GLU A 30 -47.44 50.02 -8.42
C GLU A 30 -47.67 48.59 -8.98
N SER A 31 -48.06 47.73 -8.03
CA SER A 31 -49.04 46.61 -8.08
C SER A 31 -48.64 45.24 -8.68
N GLN A 32 -48.54 44.20 -7.83
CA GLN A 32 -49.62 43.22 -7.51
C GLN A 32 -49.03 41.90 -6.92
N ALA A 33 -49.71 41.37 -5.89
CA ALA A 33 -49.54 40.07 -5.19
C ALA A 33 -48.28 39.89 -4.31
N THR A 34 -48.30 40.16 -3.00
CA THR A 34 -48.85 39.35 -1.88
C THR A 34 -48.39 37.89 -1.82
N SER A 35 -47.37 37.60 -1.02
CA SER A 35 -47.42 36.64 0.10
C SER A 35 -46.01 36.39 0.61
N SER A 36 -45.81 36.78 1.86
CA SER A 36 -44.74 36.37 2.75
C SER A 36 -44.70 34.86 2.94
N GLU A 37 -43.56 34.39 3.48
CA GLU A 37 -43.32 33.05 4.05
C GLU A 37 -42.92 31.94 3.08
N VAL A 38 -41.70 31.99 2.53
CA VAL A 38 -40.97 30.78 2.12
C VAL A 38 -39.47 30.97 2.34
N SER A 39 -39.03 31.00 3.60
CA SER A 39 -37.60 30.95 3.94
C SER A 39 -37.24 29.84 4.94
N GLU A 40 -38.18 28.93 5.25
CA GLU A 40 -37.92 27.75 6.08
C GLU A 40 -38.07 26.41 5.32
N ALA A 41 -38.49 26.41 4.05
CA ALA A 41 -38.71 25.18 3.29
C ALA A 41 -37.47 24.65 2.52
N VAL A 42 -36.32 25.33 2.58
CA VAL A 42 -35.10 24.92 1.86
C VAL A 42 -34.12 24.14 2.75
N SER A 43 -34.23 24.29 4.07
CA SER A 43 -33.42 23.52 5.04
C SER A 43 -33.98 22.12 5.31
N GLU A 44 -35.25 21.87 5.02
CA GLU A 44 -35.92 20.59 5.30
C GLU A 44 -35.90 19.64 4.09
N ALA A 45 -35.77 20.17 2.86
CA ALA A 45 -35.63 19.36 1.65
C ALA A 45 -34.21 18.80 1.42
N VAL A 46 -33.22 19.28 2.17
CA VAL A 46 -31.85 18.70 2.17
C VAL A 46 -31.73 17.60 3.22
N SER A 47 -32.56 17.60 4.27
CA SER A 47 -32.58 16.54 5.28
C SER A 47 -33.30 15.26 4.85
N GLU A 48 -34.16 15.32 3.84
CA GLU A 48 -34.97 14.16 3.40
C GLU A 48 -34.41 13.45 2.16
N ALA A 49 -33.40 14.02 1.49
CA ALA A 49 -32.68 13.38 0.38
C ALA A 49 -31.39 12.64 0.82
N VAL A 50 -31.07 12.67 2.12
CA VAL A 50 -29.89 12.01 2.72
C VAL A 50 -30.28 10.73 3.50
N SER A 51 -31.56 10.44 3.65
CA SER A 51 -32.06 9.28 4.42
C SER A 51 -32.18 7.98 3.63
N GLU A 52 -31.73 7.94 2.38
CA GLU A 52 -31.72 6.72 1.56
C GLU A 52 -30.33 6.41 1.00
N ALA A 53 -29.27 6.79 1.74
CA ALA A 53 -28.02 6.05 1.66
C ALA A 53 -28.22 4.77 2.47
N VAL A 54 -28.73 3.73 1.80
CA VAL A 54 -28.67 2.35 2.28
C VAL A 54 -27.22 2.11 2.66
N SER A 55 -26.96 2.01 3.95
CA SER A 55 -25.74 1.41 4.49
C SER A 55 -25.78 -0.06 4.08
N GLU A 56 -25.37 -0.36 2.85
CA GLU A 56 -25.00 -1.71 2.49
C GLU A 56 -23.81 -2.06 3.40
N GLU A 57 -24.10 -2.78 4.48
CA GLU A 57 -23.11 -3.55 5.23
C GLU A 57 -22.42 -4.44 4.19
N VAL A 58 -21.26 -4.00 3.69
CA VAL A 58 -20.44 -4.79 2.76
C VAL A 58 -20.04 -6.05 3.51
N SER A 59 -20.70 -7.17 3.20
CA SER A 59 -20.34 -8.46 3.77
C SER A 59 -18.93 -8.79 3.32
N VAL A 60 -17.96 -8.79 4.24
CA VAL A 60 -16.62 -9.30 3.95
C VAL A 60 -16.78 -10.77 3.58
N PRO A 61 -16.39 -11.19 2.36
CA PRO A 61 -16.48 -12.59 1.96
C PRO A 61 -15.59 -13.43 2.88
N ASP A 62 -16.06 -14.63 3.21
CA ASP A 62 -15.20 -15.63 3.84
C ASP A 62 -14.18 -16.12 2.80
N ILE A 63 -12.92 -15.69 2.97
CA ILE A 63 -11.81 -16.01 2.07
C ILE A 63 -11.13 -17.34 2.43
N PHE A 64 -11.49 -17.95 3.57
CA PHE A 64 -10.85 -19.16 4.06
C PHE A 64 -11.55 -20.41 3.53
N LEU A 65 -10.75 -21.37 3.08
CA LEU A 65 -11.21 -22.63 2.49
C LEU A 65 -11.23 -23.75 3.54
N TYR A 66 -10.14 -24.51 3.63
CA TYR A 66 -10.01 -25.73 4.43
C TYR A 66 -8.75 -25.69 5.28
N ASP A 67 -8.74 -26.49 6.35
CA ASP A 67 -7.58 -26.61 7.24
C ASP A 67 -6.36 -27.15 6.49
N ILE A 68 -5.19 -26.58 6.75
CA ILE A 68 -3.95 -26.90 6.05
C ILE A 68 -3.23 -28.06 6.72
N ASP A 69 -2.96 -29.11 5.95
CA ASP A 69 -2.15 -30.24 6.36
C ASP A 69 -0.66 -29.98 6.09
N ARG A 70 0.03 -29.41 7.08
CA ARG A 70 1.49 -29.12 7.00
C ARG A 70 2.38 -30.36 7.05
N THR A 71 1.82 -31.58 7.10
CA THR A 71 2.61 -32.82 6.94
C THR A 71 2.92 -33.13 5.46
N LYS A 72 2.22 -32.49 4.53
CA LYS A 72 2.45 -32.56 3.09
C LYS A 72 3.66 -31.71 2.65
N THR A 73 4.02 -31.81 1.38
CA THR A 73 5.14 -31.06 0.83
C THR A 73 4.77 -29.59 0.69
N LYS A 74 5.57 -28.70 1.28
CA LYS A 74 5.46 -27.25 1.05
C LYS A 74 5.95 -26.92 -0.36
N THR A 75 5.14 -26.21 -1.13
CA THR A 75 5.49 -25.72 -2.47
C THR A 75 5.34 -24.20 -2.52
N VAL A 76 6.46 -23.49 -2.75
CA VAL A 76 6.46 -22.03 -2.95
C VAL A 76 5.87 -21.71 -4.33
N LYS A 77 4.96 -20.73 -4.41
CA LYS A 77 4.22 -20.37 -5.63
C LYS A 77 4.62 -18.99 -6.20
N THR A 78 5.46 -18.24 -5.49
CA THR A 78 5.94 -16.90 -5.90
C THR A 78 7.23 -16.93 -6.72
N VAL A 79 8.01 -18.02 -6.69
CA VAL A 79 9.28 -18.09 -7.43
C VAL A 79 9.05 -17.87 -8.94
N GLY A 80 9.78 -16.90 -9.49
CA GLY A 80 9.71 -16.46 -10.89
C GLY A 80 8.45 -15.68 -11.26
N LYS A 81 7.64 -15.27 -10.28
CA LYS A 81 6.46 -14.42 -10.50
C LYS A 81 6.84 -12.95 -10.59
N THR A 82 5.94 -12.15 -11.12
CA THR A 82 6.11 -10.69 -11.17
C THR A 82 5.51 -10.08 -9.92
N TYR A 83 6.05 -8.94 -9.50
CA TYR A 83 5.44 -8.12 -8.46
C TYR A 83 5.49 -6.64 -8.81
N GLU A 84 4.63 -5.89 -8.13
CA GLU A 84 4.60 -4.43 -8.18
C GLU A 84 4.88 -3.88 -6.78
N VAL A 85 5.79 -2.91 -6.71
CA VAL A 85 6.05 -2.15 -5.49
C VAL A 85 5.16 -0.90 -5.55
N ASP A 86 4.40 -0.65 -4.48
CA ASP A 86 3.53 0.52 -4.42
C ASP A 86 4.35 1.80 -4.61
N ALA A 87 3.80 2.80 -5.32
CA ALA A 87 4.48 4.06 -5.60
C ALA A 87 4.91 4.83 -4.33
N THR A 88 4.29 4.56 -3.18
CA THR A 88 4.71 5.13 -1.90
C THR A 88 5.89 4.40 -1.27
N THR A 89 6.30 3.24 -1.76
CA THR A 89 7.38 2.40 -1.22
C THR A 89 8.67 2.61 -2.03
N PRO A 90 9.61 3.45 -1.57
CA PRO A 90 10.80 3.76 -2.35
C PRO A 90 11.86 2.65 -2.20
N ILE A 91 12.17 1.96 -3.31
CA ILE A 91 13.40 1.15 -3.41
C ILE A 91 14.60 2.11 -3.46
N ALA A 92 15.59 1.88 -2.61
CA ALA A 92 16.76 2.74 -2.53
C ALA A 92 17.75 2.46 -3.66
N GLU A 93 18.27 3.52 -4.30
CA GLU A 93 19.24 3.38 -5.40
C GLU A 93 20.55 2.68 -4.99
N ALA A 94 20.93 2.77 -3.72
CA ALA A 94 22.14 2.12 -3.19
C ALA A 94 21.97 0.60 -2.99
N TRP A 95 20.73 0.13 -2.89
CA TRP A 95 20.33 -1.25 -2.67
C TRP A 95 19.17 -1.57 -3.61
N PRO A 96 19.44 -1.55 -4.93
CA PRO A 96 18.39 -1.62 -5.93
C PRO A 96 17.78 -3.01 -5.96
N ASP A 97 16.52 -3.05 -6.38
CA ASP A 97 15.87 -4.25 -6.90
C ASP A 97 16.18 -4.35 -8.39
N VAL A 98 17.02 -5.30 -8.76
CA VAL A 98 17.56 -5.43 -10.11
C VAL A 98 16.49 -5.97 -11.05
N GLU A 99 16.06 -5.12 -11.98
CA GLU A 99 15.00 -5.42 -12.95
C GLU A 99 13.60 -5.70 -12.34
N GLY A 100 13.39 -5.48 -11.05
CA GLY A 100 12.09 -5.72 -10.39
C GLY A 100 11.79 -7.20 -10.21
N LYS A 101 12.78 -8.00 -9.82
CA LYS A 101 12.70 -9.46 -9.77
C LYS A 101 13.26 -10.09 -8.50
N ASP A 102 14.17 -9.39 -7.82
CA ASP A 102 14.99 -9.97 -6.75
C ASP A 102 14.12 -10.58 -5.65
N LEU A 103 12.96 -9.99 -5.36
CA LEU A 103 12.10 -10.44 -4.25
C LEU A 103 11.34 -11.75 -4.51
N THR A 104 11.50 -12.35 -5.68
CA THR A 104 10.77 -13.57 -6.08
C THR A 104 11.63 -14.50 -6.94
N ASP A 105 12.95 -14.33 -6.96
CA ASP A 105 13.84 -15.10 -7.84
C ASP A 105 14.29 -16.44 -7.22
N GLY A 106 13.96 -16.68 -5.94
CA GLY A 106 14.36 -17.86 -5.18
C GLY A 106 15.78 -17.80 -4.63
N ILE A 107 16.40 -16.60 -4.60
CA ILE A 107 17.73 -16.35 -4.08
C ILE A 107 17.63 -15.66 -2.71
N TYR A 108 17.95 -16.43 -1.68
CA TYR A 108 18.00 -15.91 -0.31
C TYR A 108 19.31 -15.20 -0.03
N GLY A 109 19.23 -13.98 0.51
CA GLY A 109 20.41 -13.24 0.93
C GLY A 109 21.13 -13.91 2.11
N ALA A 110 22.45 -13.85 2.08
CA ALA A 110 23.29 -14.29 3.18
C ALA A 110 23.17 -13.34 4.39
N ALA A 111 23.74 -13.74 5.53
CA ALA A 111 23.87 -12.87 6.69
C ALA A 111 25.01 -11.86 6.49
N ASP A 112 24.84 -10.96 5.52
CA ASP A 112 25.80 -9.92 5.16
C ASP A 112 25.05 -8.70 4.59
N GLY A 113 25.27 -7.52 5.19
CA GLY A 113 24.69 -6.26 4.73
C GLY A 113 25.20 -5.80 3.36
N ALA A 114 26.27 -6.40 2.83
CA ALA A 114 26.79 -6.14 1.49
C ALA A 114 26.31 -7.15 0.43
N ASP A 115 25.46 -8.12 0.79
CA ASP A 115 24.94 -9.09 -0.16
C ASP A 115 23.98 -8.41 -1.16
N ALA A 116 24.24 -8.61 -2.44
CA ALA A 116 23.47 -8.03 -3.53
C ALA A 116 22.11 -8.70 -3.73
N ALA A 117 21.82 -9.81 -3.05
CA ALA A 117 20.50 -10.43 -3.05
C ALA A 117 19.44 -9.64 -2.26
N TYR A 118 19.83 -8.62 -1.48
CA TYR A 118 18.88 -7.76 -0.78
C TYR A 118 18.52 -6.51 -1.57
N ALA A 119 17.23 -6.26 -1.69
CA ALA A 119 16.71 -4.94 -2.03
C ALA A 119 16.45 -4.13 -0.74
N GLY A 120 16.82 -2.85 -0.77
CA GLY A 120 16.72 -1.96 0.38
C GLY A 120 15.56 -0.96 0.27
N ILE A 121 14.78 -0.82 1.34
CA ILE A 121 13.65 0.12 1.46
C ILE A 121 13.85 0.96 2.72
N SER A 122 13.59 2.27 2.64
CA SER A 122 13.60 3.17 3.80
C SER A 122 12.75 4.42 3.58
N GLY A 123 12.53 5.21 4.64
CA GLY A 123 11.80 6.48 4.54
C GLY A 123 10.27 6.36 4.57
N VAL A 124 9.75 5.16 4.81
CA VAL A 124 8.33 4.86 5.03
C VAL A 124 8.14 4.04 6.30
N SER A 125 6.94 4.08 6.88
CA SER A 125 6.59 3.23 8.03
C SER A 125 6.21 1.81 7.61
N THR A 126 5.65 1.66 6.41
CA THR A 126 5.16 0.39 5.86
C THR A 126 5.47 0.34 4.38
N ALA A 127 6.08 -0.76 3.94
CA ALA A 127 6.28 -1.10 2.54
C ALA A 127 5.10 -1.94 2.04
N PHE A 128 4.60 -1.63 0.85
CA PHE A 128 3.53 -2.38 0.19
C PHE A 128 4.03 -2.98 -1.12
N ILE A 129 3.98 -4.31 -1.23
CA ILE A 129 4.48 -5.06 -2.38
C ILE A 129 3.43 -6.10 -2.76
N VAL A 130 3.04 -6.16 -4.03
CA VAL A 130 1.99 -7.05 -4.55
C VAL A 130 2.60 -8.04 -5.53
N VAL A 131 2.59 -9.33 -5.19
CA VAL A 131 3.01 -10.41 -6.09
C VAL A 131 1.80 -10.90 -6.90
N ASP A 132 1.93 -10.94 -8.23
CA ASP A 132 0.95 -11.57 -9.13
C ASP A 132 1.37 -13.02 -9.42
N LEU A 133 0.62 -13.97 -8.89
CA LEU A 133 0.85 -15.41 -9.08
C LEU A 133 0.55 -15.88 -10.52
N GLY A 134 -0.05 -15.02 -11.35
CA GLY A 134 -0.42 -15.26 -12.75
C GLY A 134 -1.78 -15.94 -12.92
N GLU A 135 -2.24 -16.66 -11.91
CA GLU A 135 -3.55 -17.30 -11.84
C GLU A 135 -4.01 -17.41 -10.37
N ALA A 136 -5.31 -17.65 -10.16
CA ALA A 136 -5.83 -17.89 -8.82
C ALA A 136 -5.40 -19.28 -8.33
N ILE A 137 -4.69 -19.31 -7.20
CA ILE A 137 -4.21 -20.52 -6.53
C ILE A 137 -5.02 -20.74 -5.26
N GLU A 138 -5.53 -21.96 -5.07
CA GLU A 138 -6.22 -22.38 -3.86
C GLU A 138 -5.24 -23.02 -2.86
N GLY A 139 -5.50 -22.80 -1.57
CA GLY A 139 -4.74 -23.45 -0.49
C GLY A 139 -3.44 -22.74 -0.11
N LEU A 140 -3.30 -21.45 -0.43
CA LEU A 140 -2.19 -20.62 0.06
C LEU A 140 -2.29 -20.49 1.57
N ALA A 141 -1.20 -20.73 2.29
CA ALA A 141 -1.26 -20.93 3.74
C ALA A 141 -0.09 -20.31 4.51
N ASP A 142 1.10 -20.36 3.95
CA ASP A 142 2.32 -19.83 4.57
C ASP A 142 2.84 -18.72 3.68
N PHE A 143 3.02 -17.53 4.27
CA PHE A 143 3.52 -16.34 3.62
C PHE A 143 4.77 -15.87 4.33
N GLU A 144 5.89 -15.76 3.63
CA GLU A 144 7.19 -15.53 4.25
C GLU A 144 7.90 -14.33 3.66
N VAL A 145 8.58 -13.59 4.53
CA VAL A 145 9.47 -12.49 4.16
C VAL A 145 10.86 -12.85 4.68
N THR A 146 11.83 -12.98 3.79
CA THR A 146 13.24 -13.14 4.17
C THR A 146 13.86 -11.76 4.30
N ALA A 147 14.25 -11.40 5.52
CA ALA A 147 14.76 -10.08 5.86
C ALA A 147 16.08 -10.15 6.63
N LEU A 148 16.93 -9.14 6.44
CA LEU A 148 18.18 -8.97 7.17
C LEU A 148 17.96 -8.17 8.46
N ASN A 149 18.72 -8.50 9.49
CA ASN A 149 18.81 -7.74 10.75
C ASN A 149 20.29 -7.54 11.10
N GLY A 150 20.71 -6.30 11.35
CA GLY A 150 22.11 -6.03 11.68
C GLY A 150 22.47 -4.54 11.73
N ASN A 151 23.72 -4.24 11.39
CA ASN A 151 24.26 -2.88 11.50
C ASN A 151 23.54 -1.88 10.56
N TRP A 152 23.95 -0.61 10.60
CA TRP A 152 23.51 0.47 9.69
C TRP A 152 22.02 0.83 9.76
N GLY A 153 21.37 0.44 10.85
CA GLY A 153 19.94 0.67 11.04
C GLY A 153 19.06 -0.25 10.21
N VAL A 154 19.59 -1.40 9.77
CA VAL A 154 18.84 -2.45 9.08
C VAL A 154 18.21 -3.37 10.11
N TYR A 155 16.89 -3.39 10.16
CA TYR A 155 16.14 -4.13 11.16
C TYR A 155 15.14 -5.08 10.51
N ALA A 156 14.99 -6.27 11.08
CA ALA A 156 13.90 -7.15 10.70
C ALA A 156 12.53 -6.46 10.94
N PRO A 157 11.51 -6.75 10.10
CA PRO A 157 10.19 -6.16 10.26
C PRO A 157 9.56 -6.47 11.63
N PRO A 158 9.08 -5.47 12.39
CA PRO A 158 8.31 -5.71 13.62
C PRO A 158 6.92 -6.30 13.33
N LYS A 159 6.39 -6.12 12.12
CA LYS A 159 5.10 -6.66 11.71
C LYS A 159 5.05 -6.92 10.22
N VAL A 160 4.42 -8.03 9.85
CA VAL A 160 4.02 -8.33 8.46
C VAL A 160 2.53 -8.63 8.46
N THR A 161 1.80 -8.00 7.55
CA THR A 161 0.38 -8.28 7.28
C THR A 161 0.24 -8.70 5.82
N VAL A 162 -0.54 -9.75 5.58
CA VAL A 162 -0.79 -10.28 4.25
C VAL A 162 -2.24 -10.01 3.87
N TYR A 163 -2.42 -9.49 2.66
CA TYR A 163 -3.71 -9.36 2.03
C TYR A 163 -3.74 -10.16 0.74
N VAL A 164 -4.92 -10.68 0.40
CA VAL A 164 -5.12 -11.48 -0.80
C VAL A 164 -6.24 -10.93 -1.67
N SER A 165 -6.13 -11.16 -2.98
CA SER A 165 -7.12 -10.76 -3.96
C SER A 165 -7.14 -11.74 -5.15
N GLU A 166 -8.32 -11.96 -5.74
CA GLU A 166 -8.46 -12.67 -7.01
C GLU A 166 -8.43 -11.71 -8.22
N ASP A 167 -8.82 -10.44 -8.03
CA ASP A 167 -9.01 -9.45 -9.11
C ASP A 167 -7.89 -8.40 -9.20
N GLY A 168 -7.15 -8.17 -8.11
CA GLY A 168 -6.09 -7.17 -8.01
C GLY A 168 -6.59 -5.79 -7.61
N ASP A 169 -7.91 -5.62 -7.41
CA ASP A 169 -8.54 -4.35 -7.06
C ASP A 169 -8.98 -4.35 -5.58
N ILE A 170 -9.64 -5.42 -5.14
CA ILE A 170 -10.16 -5.55 -3.78
C ILE A 170 -9.30 -6.57 -3.03
N PHE A 171 -8.67 -6.11 -1.96
CA PHE A 171 -7.81 -6.93 -1.10
C PHE A 171 -8.47 -7.17 0.25
N TYR A 172 -8.38 -8.42 0.73
CA TYR A 172 -8.86 -8.84 2.04
C TYR A 172 -7.68 -9.27 2.91
N GLU A 173 -7.66 -8.87 4.17
CA GLU A 173 -6.63 -9.32 5.11
C GLU A 173 -6.75 -10.83 5.33
N ALA A 174 -5.67 -11.56 5.09
CA ALA A 174 -5.59 -13.00 5.32
C ALA A 174 -5.01 -13.32 6.70
N GLY A 175 -4.04 -12.52 7.16
CA GLY A 175 -3.45 -12.66 8.48
C GLY A 175 -2.25 -11.73 8.70
N SER A 176 -1.76 -11.70 9.92
CA SER A 176 -0.58 -10.92 10.30
C SER A 176 0.25 -11.61 11.37
N VAL A 177 1.51 -11.20 11.48
CA VAL A 177 2.43 -11.62 12.55
C VAL A 177 3.16 -10.39 13.07
N GLU A 178 3.27 -10.29 14.40
CA GLU A 178 4.19 -9.37 15.08
C GLU A 178 5.45 -10.15 15.47
N THR A 179 6.60 -9.51 15.33
CA THR A 179 7.89 -10.13 15.65
C THR A 179 8.49 -9.48 16.90
N ASP A 180 9.15 -10.31 17.71
CA ASP A 180 9.97 -9.86 18.86
C ASP A 180 11.45 -10.13 18.54
N ILE A 181 11.87 -9.73 17.34
CA ILE A 181 13.27 -9.82 16.91
C ILE A 181 14.01 -8.64 17.54
N ALA A 182 15.00 -8.94 18.38
CA ALA A 182 15.77 -7.92 19.06
C ALA A 182 16.56 -7.04 18.07
N TYR A 183 16.61 -5.75 18.37
CA TYR A 183 17.52 -4.85 17.67
C TYR A 183 18.96 -5.29 17.89
N PRO A 184 19.80 -5.21 16.85
CA PRO A 184 21.24 -5.45 16.95
C PRO A 184 21.86 -4.56 18.04
N GLU A 185 22.77 -5.13 18.82
CA GLU A 185 23.49 -4.36 19.83
C GLU A 185 24.27 -3.21 19.18
N ALA A 186 24.26 -2.04 19.84
CA ALA A 186 24.93 -0.86 19.29
C ALA A 186 26.43 -1.13 19.09
N GLY A 187 26.90 -1.00 17.85
CA GLY A 187 28.28 -1.26 17.46
C GLY A 187 28.60 -2.72 17.14
N SER A 188 27.59 -3.60 17.10
CA SER A 188 27.74 -4.95 16.55
C SER A 188 27.98 -4.90 15.04
N GLU A 189 28.87 -5.78 14.57
CA GLU A 189 29.09 -6.06 13.15
C GLU A 189 28.42 -7.38 12.72
N GLU A 190 27.63 -7.98 13.62
CA GLU A 190 26.90 -9.20 13.32
C GLU A 190 25.65 -8.92 12.48
N TRP A 191 25.43 -9.79 11.51
CA TRP A 191 24.27 -9.81 10.64
C TRP A 191 23.54 -11.13 10.84
N THR A 192 22.22 -11.10 10.81
CA THR A 192 21.37 -12.30 10.86
C THR A 192 20.26 -12.19 9.84
N THR A 193 20.07 -13.26 9.07
CA THR A 193 18.91 -13.41 8.18
C THR A 193 17.76 -14.04 8.97
N HIS A 194 16.57 -13.49 8.81
CA HIS A 194 15.34 -13.99 9.43
C HIS A 194 14.30 -14.28 8.35
N THR A 195 13.56 -15.37 8.53
CA THR A 195 12.34 -15.65 7.78
C THR A 195 11.16 -15.37 8.69
N ILE A 196 10.40 -14.32 8.38
CA ILE A 196 9.18 -13.94 9.10
C ILE A 196 8.01 -14.62 8.41
N SER A 197 7.24 -15.44 9.12
CA SER A 197 6.18 -16.28 8.55
C SER A 197 4.80 -15.91 9.10
N VAL A 198 3.87 -15.54 8.21
CA VAL A 198 2.43 -15.47 8.49
C VAL A 198 1.83 -16.82 8.10
N GLN A 199 1.46 -17.61 9.10
CA GLN A 199 0.93 -18.97 8.92
C GLN A 199 -0.57 -19.01 9.21
N LEU A 200 -1.36 -19.39 8.20
CA LEU A 200 -2.82 -19.50 8.32
C LEU A 200 -3.23 -20.92 8.73
N GLU A 201 -4.22 -21.06 9.61
CA GLU A 201 -4.80 -22.38 9.91
C GLU A 201 -5.51 -22.97 8.70
N LYS A 202 -6.19 -22.11 7.93
CA LYS A 202 -6.94 -22.46 6.73
C LYS A 202 -6.34 -21.81 5.49
N GLY A 203 -6.36 -22.54 4.38
CA GLY A 203 -5.90 -22.04 3.10
C GLY A 203 -6.81 -20.96 2.56
N VAL A 204 -6.25 -20.02 1.79
CA VAL A 204 -7.01 -19.00 1.05
C VAL A 204 -6.87 -19.22 -0.46
N LYS A 205 -7.78 -18.62 -1.23
CA LYS A 205 -7.69 -18.53 -2.69
C LYS A 205 -7.25 -17.12 -3.09
N ALA A 206 -6.21 -17.02 -3.91
CA ALA A 206 -5.74 -15.72 -4.39
C ALA A 206 -4.97 -15.82 -5.71
N ARG A 207 -5.02 -14.76 -6.51
CA ARG A 207 -4.05 -14.50 -7.59
C ARG A 207 -3.00 -13.48 -7.15
N PHE A 208 -3.41 -12.46 -6.41
CA PHE A 208 -2.54 -11.39 -5.95
C PHE A 208 -2.32 -11.52 -4.45
N VAL A 209 -1.06 -11.42 -4.03
CA VAL A 209 -0.66 -11.44 -2.62
C VAL A 209 0.03 -10.12 -2.31
N LYS A 210 -0.56 -9.31 -1.43
CA LYS A 210 0.00 -8.04 -0.98
C LYS A 210 0.63 -8.22 0.40
N PHE A 211 1.92 -7.95 0.47
CA PHE A 211 2.68 -7.84 1.71
C PHE A 211 2.68 -6.38 2.16
N ALA A 212 2.18 -6.13 3.36
CA ALA A 212 2.38 -4.88 4.10
C ALA A 212 3.40 -5.16 5.21
N ILE A 213 4.60 -4.62 5.04
CA ILE A 213 5.77 -4.91 5.89
C ILE A 213 6.09 -3.63 6.64
N ASP A 214 5.98 -3.63 7.96
CA ASP A 214 6.32 -2.46 8.78
C ASP A 214 7.85 -2.34 8.94
N LEU A 215 8.33 -1.11 9.12
CA LEU A 215 9.76 -0.78 9.20
C LEU A 215 10.05 0.04 10.45
N SER A 216 11.16 -0.27 11.12
CA SER A 216 11.73 0.54 12.22
C SER A 216 13.04 1.23 11.86
N GLY A 217 13.39 1.24 10.57
CA GLY A 217 14.67 1.71 10.03
C GLY A 217 14.77 1.39 8.54
N TRP A 218 15.94 0.91 8.11
CA TRP A 218 16.10 0.28 6.81
C TRP A 218 15.51 -1.14 6.83
N LEU A 219 14.81 -1.49 5.76
CA LEU A 219 14.35 -2.84 5.49
C LEU A 219 15.16 -3.40 4.34
N PHE A 220 15.81 -4.54 4.58
CA PHE A 220 16.49 -5.32 3.56
C PHE A 220 15.75 -6.63 3.42
N ILE A 221 15.20 -6.90 2.24
CA ILE A 221 14.46 -8.11 1.93
C ILE A 221 15.02 -8.76 0.69
N SER A 222 15.12 -10.09 0.69
CA SER A 222 15.60 -10.85 -0.46
C SER A 222 14.51 -11.72 -1.09
N GLU A 223 13.50 -12.15 -0.33
CA GLU A 223 12.49 -13.06 -0.87
C GLU A 223 11.12 -12.84 -0.21
N LEU A 224 10.07 -12.87 -1.02
CA LEU A 224 8.66 -12.88 -0.65
C LEU A 224 8.02 -14.18 -1.14
N GLU A 225 7.55 -14.99 -0.20
CA GLU A 225 7.00 -16.31 -0.51
C GLU A 225 5.53 -16.43 -0.15
N ALA A 226 4.79 -17.15 -0.99
CA ALA A 226 3.45 -17.66 -0.69
C ALA A 226 3.42 -19.14 -1.06
N SER A 227 3.00 -20.01 -0.15
CA SER A 227 3.15 -21.46 -0.29
C SER A 227 1.85 -22.24 -0.10
N THR A 228 1.77 -23.39 -0.76
CA THR A 228 0.72 -24.40 -0.57
C THR A 228 1.30 -25.70 0.00
N TYR A 229 0.43 -26.64 0.37
CA TYR A 229 0.78 -27.96 0.90
C TYR A 229 0.09 -29.10 0.12
N GLU A 230 0.86 -29.90 -0.61
CA GLU A 230 0.36 -30.95 -1.53
C GLU A 230 1.08 -32.30 -1.43
#